data_AF-A0A0B7FPH3-F1
#
_entry.id   AF-A0A0B7FPH3-F1
#
_cell.length_a   1.000
_cell.length_b   1.000
_cell.length_c   1.000
_cell.angle_alpha   90.00
_cell.angle_beta   90.00
_cell.angle_gamma   90.00
#
_symmetry.space_group_name_H-M   'P 1'
#
loop_
_entity.id
_entity.type
_entity.pdbx_description
1 polymer ?
#
loop_
_entity_poly.entity_id
_entity_poly.type
_entity_poly.pdbx_seq_one_letter_code
_entity_poly.pdbx_strand_id
1 'polypeptide(L)'
;MDTAWLRLEQSIKPEEDSIIKVEARHVAGAGRGLFAIQDLAALETAISVPGRFLLNAKTLGASYPASLLPQSTPTSKVDPLRLSSIQLLSLHLYRVKRGVKDDTFDAYINTLPSSFSDHPLVVMQSCDLRASVMKTVPPSVERMLLGVEKRLKDDWHLTLNTMEVFPGLSPKRKDDTEDHRLLFEDYTWAWLNGNHMRWCTLPS
;
A
#
# COMPACT_ATOMS: atom_id res chain seq x y z
N MET A 1 -21.69 -1.03 -12.45
CA MET A 1 -20.47 -0.20 -12.46
C MET A 1 -20.03 0.02 -11.03
N ASP A 2 -18.73 -0.01 -10.77
CA ASP A 2 -18.13 0.18 -9.45
C ASP A 2 -18.22 1.67 -9.04
N THR A 3 -18.84 1.95 -7.89
CA THR A 3 -19.10 3.31 -7.42
C THR A 3 -17.81 4.07 -7.07
N ALA A 4 -16.73 3.37 -6.74
CA ALA A 4 -15.43 3.98 -6.46
C ALA A 4 -14.79 4.55 -7.74
N TRP A 5 -14.93 3.85 -8.86
CA TRP A 5 -14.40 4.29 -10.16
C TRP A 5 -15.11 5.53 -10.67
N LEU A 6 -16.45 5.55 -10.59
CA LEU A 6 -17.24 6.73 -10.96
C LEU A 6 -16.89 7.96 -10.12
N ARG A 7 -16.60 7.80 -8.82
CA ARG A 7 -16.14 8.90 -7.97
C ARG A 7 -14.75 9.40 -8.37
N LEU A 8 -13.85 8.50 -8.76
CA LEU A 8 -12.54 8.87 -9.26
C LEU A 8 -12.67 9.65 -10.58
N GLU A 9 -13.44 9.14 -11.54
CA GLU A 9 -13.73 9.83 -12.80
C GLU A 9 -14.35 11.21 -12.57
N GLN A 10 -15.30 11.34 -11.64
CA GLN A 10 -15.91 12.63 -11.27
C GLN A 10 -14.93 13.60 -10.58
N SER A 11 -13.93 13.06 -9.85
CA SER A 11 -12.91 13.87 -9.17
C SER A 11 -11.84 14.40 -10.12
N ILE A 12 -11.69 13.77 -11.28
CA ILE A 12 -10.84 14.22 -12.37
C ILE A 12 -11.61 15.31 -13.11
N LYS A 13 -11.24 16.57 -12.87
CA LYS A 13 -11.89 17.70 -13.55
C LYS A 13 -11.66 17.57 -15.07
N PRO A 14 -12.65 17.87 -15.92
CA PRO A 14 -12.49 17.85 -17.38
C PRO A 14 -11.46 18.88 -17.90
N GLU A 15 -11.08 19.85 -17.06
CA GLU A 15 -10.03 20.84 -17.35
C GLU A 15 -8.61 20.34 -17.08
N GLU A 16 -8.45 19.13 -16.53
CA GLU A 16 -7.15 18.49 -16.43
C GLU A 16 -6.93 17.58 -17.62
N ASP A 17 -5.73 17.60 -18.21
CA ASP A 17 -5.26 16.76 -19.33
C ASP A 17 -5.19 15.25 -18.99
N SER A 18 -6.19 14.75 -18.27
CA SER A 18 -6.35 13.36 -17.89
C SER A 18 -7.00 12.63 -19.05
N ILE A 19 -6.17 12.16 -19.97
CA ILE A 19 -6.62 11.31 -21.07
C ILE A 19 -6.98 9.95 -20.46
N ILE A 20 -8.25 9.53 -20.56
CA ILE A 20 -8.70 8.18 -20.19
C ILE A 20 -9.35 7.56 -21.44
N LYS A 21 -8.58 6.77 -22.20
CA LYS A 21 -9.05 6.03 -23.39
C LYS A 21 -9.24 4.54 -23.10
N VAL A 22 -9.42 4.20 -21.83
CA VAL A 22 -9.60 2.84 -21.36
C VAL A 22 -10.71 2.76 -20.34
N GLU A 23 -11.29 1.58 -20.18
CA GLU A 23 -12.24 1.25 -19.12
C GLU A 23 -11.77 0.04 -18.33
N ALA A 24 -12.13 -0.01 -17.05
CA ALA A 24 -11.86 -1.16 -16.20
C ALA A 24 -12.92 -2.24 -16.38
N ARG A 25 -12.52 -3.43 -16.83
CA ARG A 25 -13.40 -4.60 -16.94
C ARG A 25 -12.87 -5.78 -16.14
N HIS A 26 -13.78 -6.64 -15.67
CA HIS A 26 -13.43 -7.92 -15.07
C HIS A 26 -13.45 -9.02 -16.13
N VAL A 27 -12.41 -9.85 -16.16
CA VAL A 27 -12.28 -11.00 -17.04
C VAL A 27 -12.14 -12.25 -16.19
N ALA A 28 -13.02 -13.23 -16.41
CA ALA A 28 -12.97 -14.51 -15.73
C ALA A 28 -11.60 -15.18 -15.93
N GLY A 29 -10.94 -15.58 -14.83
CA GLY A 29 -9.62 -16.21 -14.84
C GLY A 29 -8.42 -15.25 -14.88
N ALA A 30 -8.58 -14.01 -15.36
CA ALA A 30 -7.50 -13.02 -15.44
C ALA A 30 -7.65 -11.86 -14.44
N GLY A 31 -8.83 -11.70 -13.82
CA GLY A 31 -9.08 -10.65 -12.83
C GLY A 31 -9.49 -9.33 -13.47
N ARG A 32 -9.09 -8.20 -12.86
CA ARG A 32 -9.46 -6.85 -13.31
C ARG A 32 -8.38 -6.29 -14.24
N GLY A 33 -8.78 -5.78 -15.39
CA GLY A 33 -7.88 -5.22 -16.39
C GLY A 33 -8.43 -3.96 -17.04
N LEU A 34 -7.57 -3.28 -17.81
CA LEU A 34 -7.91 -2.07 -18.56
C LEU A 34 -8.08 -2.42 -20.03
N PHE A 35 -9.19 -1.96 -20.63
CA PHE A 35 -9.57 -2.24 -22.00
C PHE A 35 -9.71 -0.94 -22.76
N ALA A 36 -9.12 -0.85 -23.95
CA ALA A 36 -9.28 0.33 -24.79
C ALA A 36 -10.75 0.47 -25.22
N ILE A 37 -11.29 1.69 -25.12
CA ILE A 37 -12.66 2.01 -25.59
C ILE A 37 -12.69 2.43 -27.07
N GLN A 38 -11.52 2.64 -27.65
CA GLN A 38 -11.30 3.07 -29.02
C GLN A 38 -9.97 2.51 -29.53
N ASP A 39 -9.75 2.58 -30.84
CA ASP A 39 -8.45 2.25 -31.43
C ASP A 39 -7.37 3.21 -30.92
N LEU A 40 -6.23 2.64 -30.54
CA LEU A 40 -5.06 3.37 -30.04
C LEU A 40 -3.88 3.12 -30.99
N ALA A 41 -3.25 4.20 -31.43
CA ALA A 41 -2.00 4.11 -32.18
C ALA A 41 -0.84 3.67 -31.28
N ALA A 42 0.20 3.10 -31.88
CA ALA A 42 1.43 2.82 -31.16
C ALA A 42 2.00 4.13 -30.56
N LEU A 43 2.47 4.06 -29.31
CA LEU A 43 3.01 5.20 -28.53
C LEU A 43 1.99 6.28 -28.16
N GLU A 44 0.70 6.07 -28.42
CA GLU A 44 -0.34 6.98 -27.98
C GLU A 44 -0.59 6.86 -26.46
N THR A 45 -0.70 7.99 -25.77
CA THR A 45 -1.04 8.01 -24.34
C THR A 45 -2.48 7.57 -24.14
N ALA A 46 -2.66 6.36 -23.61
CA ALA A 46 -3.96 5.81 -23.26
C ALA A 46 -4.50 6.33 -21.92
N ILE A 47 -3.59 6.63 -20.98
CA ILE A 47 -3.90 7.06 -19.60
C ILE A 47 -2.91 8.13 -19.16
N SER A 48 -3.39 9.24 -18.60
CA SER A 48 -2.59 10.22 -17.87
C SER A 48 -3.17 10.43 -16.48
N VAL A 49 -2.35 10.26 -15.44
CA VAL A 49 -2.77 10.44 -14.04
C VAL A 49 -2.05 11.65 -13.43
N PRO A 50 -2.78 12.70 -13.06
CA PRO A 50 -2.18 13.85 -12.39
C PRO A 50 -1.46 13.46 -11.09
N GLY A 51 -0.29 14.04 -10.85
CA GLY A 51 0.57 13.66 -9.71
C GLY A 51 -0.07 13.80 -8.33
N ARG A 52 -1.13 14.61 -8.19
CA ARG A 52 -1.90 14.76 -6.94
C ARG A 52 -2.76 13.53 -6.60
N PHE A 53 -3.11 12.72 -7.59
CA PHE A 53 -3.84 11.47 -7.40
C PHE A 53 -2.91 10.28 -7.11
N LEU A 54 -1.58 10.50 -7.16
CA LEU A 54 -0.61 9.49 -6.79
C LEU A 54 -0.45 9.47 -5.27
N LEU A 55 -0.80 8.35 -4.65
CA LEU A 55 -0.53 8.10 -3.24
C LEU A 55 0.98 7.89 -3.04
N ASN A 56 1.67 8.88 -2.48
CA ASN A 56 3.10 8.84 -2.23
C ASN A 56 3.47 9.72 -1.02
N ALA A 57 4.73 9.65 -0.57
CA ALA A 57 5.18 10.40 0.60
C ALA A 57 5.05 11.93 0.45
N LYS A 58 5.12 12.47 -0.78
CA LYS A 58 4.96 13.90 -1.03
C LYS A 58 3.51 14.32 -0.90
N THR A 59 2.57 13.54 -1.44
CA THR A 59 1.13 13.83 -1.33
C THR A 59 0.60 13.60 0.09
N LEU A 60 1.15 12.63 0.81
CA LEU A 60 0.87 12.43 2.24
C LEU A 60 1.55 13.45 3.16
N GLY A 61 2.53 14.21 2.67
CA GLY A 61 3.37 15.08 3.50
C GLY A 61 2.61 16.08 4.36
N ALA A 62 1.44 16.54 3.92
CA ALA A 62 0.60 17.48 4.68
C ALA A 62 -0.09 16.85 5.90
N SER A 63 -0.26 15.53 5.92
CA SER A 63 -1.01 14.79 6.95
C SER A 63 -0.11 14.20 8.05
N TYR A 64 1.21 14.35 7.91
CA TYR A 64 2.20 13.74 8.81
C TYR A 64 3.23 14.76 9.31
N PRO A 65 3.73 14.62 10.55
CA PRO A 65 4.82 15.42 11.06
C PRO A 65 6.05 15.37 10.13
N ALA A 66 6.68 16.52 9.90
CA ALA A 66 7.86 16.63 9.05
C ALA A 66 9.03 15.73 9.49
N SER A 67 9.12 15.42 10.78
CA SER A 67 10.12 14.49 11.34
C SER A 67 9.96 13.05 10.87
N LEU A 68 8.76 12.64 10.43
CA LEU A 68 8.50 11.29 9.91
C LEU A 68 8.70 11.18 8.40
N LEU A 69 8.75 12.31 7.68
CA LEU A 69 8.79 12.30 6.23
C LEU A 69 10.15 11.82 5.69
N PRO A 70 10.16 11.09 4.57
CA PRO A 70 11.40 10.72 3.89
C PRO A 70 12.20 11.98 3.51
N GLN A 71 13.50 11.97 3.74
CA GLN A 71 14.37 13.06 3.29
C GLN A 71 14.82 12.86 1.84
N SER A 72 14.75 13.94 1.07
CA SER A 72 15.36 14.01 -0.26
C SER A 72 16.86 14.32 -0.22
N THR A 73 17.38 14.81 0.92
CA THR A 73 18.78 15.22 1.07
C THR A 73 19.44 14.48 2.23
N PRO A 74 20.67 13.94 2.05
CA PRO A 74 21.37 13.26 3.12
C PRO A 74 21.83 14.28 4.17
N THR A 75 21.16 14.34 5.31
CA THR A 75 21.65 15.11 6.47
C THR A 75 22.52 14.24 7.38
N SER A 76 23.60 14.80 7.94
CA SER A 76 24.53 14.09 8.83
C SER A 76 23.92 13.61 10.17
N LYS A 77 22.64 13.91 10.44
CA LYS A 77 21.91 13.40 11.61
C LYS A 77 20.87 12.38 11.14
N VAL A 78 21.08 11.13 11.52
CA VAL A 78 20.12 10.04 11.36
C VAL A 78 19.05 10.25 12.43
N ASP A 79 17.85 10.65 12.02
CA ASP A 79 16.69 10.68 12.90
C ASP A 79 16.09 9.26 12.96
N PRO A 80 16.07 8.60 14.14
CA PRO A 80 15.66 7.20 14.26
C PRO A 80 14.18 6.97 13.99
N LEU A 81 13.34 8.01 13.97
CA LEU A 81 11.90 7.90 13.74
C LEU A 81 11.50 8.18 12.28
N ARG A 82 12.45 8.48 11.40
CA ARG A 82 12.14 8.73 10.00
C ARG A 82 11.69 7.48 9.28
N LEU A 83 10.58 7.61 8.56
CA LEU A 83 10.03 6.55 7.76
C LEU A 83 10.55 6.68 6.33
N SER A 84 10.89 5.56 5.72
CA SER A 84 10.97 5.45 4.27
C SER A 84 9.60 5.66 3.63
N SER A 85 9.57 5.95 2.32
CA SER A 85 8.30 6.14 1.60
C SER A 85 7.36 4.94 1.76
N ILE A 86 7.91 3.71 1.76
CA ILE A 86 7.12 2.48 1.96
C ILE A 86 6.56 2.42 3.37
N GLN A 87 7.39 2.65 4.40
CA GLN A 87 6.93 2.61 5.78
C GLN A 87 5.85 3.68 6.04
N LEU A 88 5.98 4.87 5.47
CA LEU A 88 4.96 5.93 5.56
C LEU A 88 3.65 5.51 4.87
N LEU A 89 3.73 4.93 3.67
CA LEU A 89 2.57 4.39 2.96
C LEU A 89 1.89 3.26 3.73
N SER A 90 2.67 2.32 4.28
CA SER A 90 2.16 1.21 5.10
C SER A 90 1.46 1.72 6.36
N LEU A 91 2.06 2.69 7.07
CA LEU A 91 1.43 3.34 8.22
C LEU A 91 0.11 4.02 7.83
N HIS A 92 0.09 4.70 6.69
CA HIS A 92 -1.10 5.38 6.20
C HIS A 92 -2.23 4.41 5.85
N LEU A 93 -1.95 3.39 5.05
CA LEU A 93 -2.92 2.37 4.68
C LEU A 93 -3.43 1.60 5.91
N TYR A 94 -2.55 1.31 6.87
CA TYR A 94 -2.93 0.71 8.14
C TYR A 94 -3.94 1.60 8.89
N ARG A 95 -3.67 2.90 9.03
CA ARG A 95 -4.60 3.83 9.68
C ARG A 95 -5.96 3.85 8.98
N VAL A 96 -5.99 3.88 7.65
CA VAL A 96 -7.24 3.87 6.88
C VAL A 96 -8.01 2.57 7.07
N LYS A 97 -7.33 1.42 7.01
CA LYS A 97 -7.93 0.09 7.29
C LYS A 97 -8.58 0.04 8.67
N ARG A 98 -7.99 0.73 9.64
CA ARG A 98 -8.45 0.86 11.03
C ARG A 98 -9.53 1.93 11.23
N GLY A 99 -10.04 2.53 10.15
CA GLY A 99 -11.17 3.45 10.17
C GLY A 99 -10.81 4.92 10.31
N VAL A 100 -9.53 5.29 10.13
CA VAL A 100 -9.16 6.70 9.92
C VAL A 100 -9.61 7.10 8.52
N LYS A 101 -10.45 8.13 8.41
CA LYS A 101 -10.98 8.59 7.13
C LYS A 101 -9.90 9.26 6.28
N ASP A 102 -9.83 8.96 4.98
CA ASP A 102 -9.01 9.68 4.01
C ASP A 102 -9.87 10.26 2.88
N ASP A 103 -10.18 11.56 2.98
CA ASP A 103 -11.00 12.24 1.98
C ASP A 103 -10.37 12.33 0.57
N THR A 104 -9.05 12.15 0.46
CA THR A 104 -8.29 12.30 -0.79
C THR A 104 -8.12 10.98 -1.52
N PHE A 105 -7.73 9.93 -0.80
CA PHE A 105 -7.33 8.65 -1.39
C PHE A 105 -8.29 7.50 -1.08
N ASP A 106 -9.37 7.68 -0.31
CA ASP A 106 -10.33 6.62 0.01
C ASP A 106 -10.84 5.89 -1.26
N ALA A 107 -11.14 6.63 -2.33
CA ALA A 107 -11.61 6.03 -3.59
C ALA A 107 -10.58 5.06 -4.19
N TYR A 108 -9.29 5.42 -4.13
CA TYR A 108 -8.20 4.57 -4.58
C TYR A 108 -7.97 3.39 -3.62
N ILE A 109 -7.91 3.65 -2.32
CA ILE A 109 -7.64 2.63 -1.28
C ILE A 109 -8.70 1.53 -1.30
N ASN A 110 -9.96 1.88 -1.55
CA ASN A 110 -11.06 0.91 -1.66
C ASN A 110 -10.94 -0.03 -2.87
N THR A 111 -10.09 0.29 -3.85
CA THR A 111 -9.83 -0.59 -5.00
C THR A 111 -8.67 -1.58 -4.77
N LEU A 112 -7.93 -1.42 -3.67
CA LEU A 112 -6.82 -2.30 -3.33
C LEU A 112 -7.31 -3.71 -3.01
N PRO A 113 -6.48 -4.76 -3.27
CA PRO A 113 -6.80 -6.12 -2.85
C PRO A 113 -7.18 -6.16 -1.37
N SER A 114 -8.30 -6.80 -1.04
CA SER A 114 -8.79 -6.88 0.35
C SER A 114 -8.02 -7.89 1.20
N SER A 115 -7.40 -8.88 0.56
CA SER A 115 -6.60 -9.94 1.19
C SER A 115 -5.46 -10.40 0.29
N PHE A 116 -4.48 -11.06 0.90
CA PHE A 116 -3.33 -11.68 0.22
C PHE A 116 -3.14 -13.12 0.70
N SER A 117 -4.23 -13.90 0.80
CA SER A 117 -4.23 -15.26 1.38
C SER A 117 -3.15 -16.16 0.80
N ASP A 118 -2.87 -15.99 -0.49
CA ASP A 118 -1.96 -16.86 -1.24
C ASP A 118 -0.52 -16.31 -1.25
N HIS A 119 -0.29 -15.13 -0.65
CA HIS A 119 1.02 -14.55 -0.59
C HIS A 119 1.91 -15.35 0.39
N PRO A 120 3.15 -15.72 0.02
CA PRO A 120 4.00 -16.58 0.85
C PRO A 120 4.16 -16.10 2.28
N LEU A 121 4.27 -14.78 2.50
CA LEU A 121 4.35 -14.23 3.86
C LEU A 121 3.10 -14.47 4.70
N VAL A 122 1.91 -14.40 4.10
CA VAL A 122 0.64 -14.62 4.81
C VAL A 122 0.50 -16.10 5.13
N VAL A 123 0.80 -16.97 4.16
CA VAL A 123 0.84 -18.43 4.37
C VAL A 123 1.81 -18.80 5.49
N MET A 124 2.98 -18.16 5.55
CA MET A 124 4.00 -18.39 6.57
C MET A 124 3.63 -17.93 8.00
N GLN A 125 2.57 -17.14 8.16
CA GLN A 125 2.07 -16.77 9.49
C GLN A 125 1.31 -17.92 10.16
N SER A 126 0.79 -18.87 9.38
CA SER A 126 0.24 -20.12 9.92
C SER A 126 1.35 -21.09 10.28
N CYS A 127 1.43 -21.51 11.55
CA CYS A 127 2.45 -22.44 12.04
C CYS A 127 2.50 -23.75 11.23
N ASP A 128 1.33 -24.31 10.90
CA ASP A 128 1.21 -25.59 10.20
C ASP A 128 1.69 -25.49 8.74
N LEU A 129 1.37 -24.37 8.09
CA LEU A 129 1.75 -24.14 6.69
C LEU A 129 3.21 -23.70 6.57
N ARG A 130 3.73 -22.93 7.54
CA ARG A 130 5.12 -22.46 7.54
C ARG A 130 6.10 -23.63 7.42
N ALA A 131 5.95 -24.67 8.23
CA ALA A 131 6.83 -25.82 8.20
C ALA A 131 6.79 -26.54 6.84
N SER A 132 5.60 -26.59 6.22
CA SER A 132 5.40 -27.20 4.90
C SER A 132 6.03 -26.38 3.78
N VAL A 133 5.85 -25.06 3.80
CA VAL A 133 6.47 -24.13 2.83
C VAL A 133 8.00 -24.19 2.94
N MET A 134 8.56 -24.11 4.15
CA MET A 134 10.02 -24.12 4.34
C MET A 134 10.68 -25.43 3.92
N LYS A 135 9.98 -26.57 4.00
CA LYS A 135 10.49 -27.86 3.52
C LYS A 135 10.48 -28.01 1.99
N THR A 136 9.63 -27.25 1.30
CA THR A 136 9.42 -27.39 -0.15
C THR A 136 10.20 -26.38 -0.97
N VAL A 137 10.53 -25.23 -0.40
CA VAL A 137 11.29 -24.19 -1.11
C VAL A 137 12.79 -24.45 -1.09
N PRO A 138 13.53 -24.04 -2.14
CA PRO A 138 15.00 -24.06 -2.11
C PRO A 138 15.58 -23.19 -0.98
N PRO A 139 16.78 -23.51 -0.44
CA PRO A 139 17.40 -22.74 0.65
C PRO A 139 17.67 -21.26 0.32
N SER A 140 17.77 -20.89 -0.96
CA SER A 140 17.87 -19.49 -1.39
C SER A 140 16.55 -18.74 -1.20
N VAL A 141 15.43 -19.37 -1.55
CA VAL A 141 14.08 -18.83 -1.39
C VAL A 141 13.69 -18.75 0.08
N GLU A 142 14.02 -19.78 0.87
CA GLU A 142 13.85 -19.76 2.33
C GLU A 142 14.53 -18.54 2.96
N ARG A 143 15.82 -18.31 2.69
CA ARG A 143 16.55 -17.14 3.21
C ARG A 143 15.91 -15.82 2.80
N MET A 144 15.43 -15.74 1.56
CA MET A 144 14.72 -14.56 1.08
C MET A 144 13.41 -14.34 1.85
N LEU A 145 12.60 -15.38 2.02
CA LEU A 145 11.33 -15.33 2.75
C LEU A 145 11.54 -14.93 4.21
N LEU A 146 12.52 -15.53 4.89
CA LEU A 146 12.89 -15.17 6.26
C LEU A 146 13.38 -13.71 6.35
N GLY A 147 14.16 -13.25 5.37
CA GLY A 147 14.61 -11.87 5.31
C GLY A 147 13.44 -10.89 5.10
N VAL A 148 12.46 -11.23 4.28
CA VAL A 148 11.26 -10.43 4.07
C VAL A 148 10.38 -10.42 5.32
N GLU A 149 10.16 -11.57 5.95
CA GLU A 149 9.42 -11.69 7.21
C GLU A 149 10.06 -10.84 8.30
N LYS A 150 11.39 -10.90 8.43
CA LYS A 150 12.11 -10.08 9.39
C LYS A 150 11.87 -8.59 9.14
N ARG A 151 12.01 -8.12 7.90
CA ARG A 151 11.75 -6.72 7.53
C ARG A 151 10.32 -6.28 7.86
N LEU A 152 9.32 -7.11 7.59
CA LEU A 152 7.93 -6.84 7.96
C LEU A 152 7.78 -6.63 9.47
N LYS A 153 8.39 -7.50 10.29
CA LYS A 153 8.36 -7.38 11.76
C LYS A 153 9.11 -6.14 12.25
N ASP A 154 10.29 -5.86 11.70
CA ASP A 154 11.07 -4.67 12.03
C ASP A 154 10.29 -3.38 11.70
N ASP A 155 9.63 -3.31 10.54
CA ASP A 155 8.79 -2.19 10.13
C ASP A 155 7.53 -2.06 10.99
N TRP A 156 6.95 -3.18 11.44
CA TRP A 156 5.84 -3.19 12.38
C TRP A 156 6.24 -2.60 13.73
N HIS A 157 7.37 -3.02 14.28
CA HIS A 157 7.90 -2.45 15.53
C HIS A 157 8.18 -0.96 15.41
N LEU A 158 8.76 -0.51 14.29
CA LEU A 158 8.96 0.90 14.01
C LEU A 158 7.64 1.67 13.96
N THR A 159 6.62 1.07 13.36
CA THR A 159 5.26 1.64 13.26
C THR A 159 4.63 1.80 14.65
N LEU A 160 4.73 0.78 15.50
CA LEU A 160 4.28 0.85 16.90
C LEU A 160 4.99 1.98 17.65
N ASN A 161 6.32 2.03 17.60
CA ASN A 161 7.10 3.09 18.24
C ASN A 161 6.72 4.50 17.73
N THR A 162 6.44 4.62 16.43
CA THR A 162 6.00 5.89 15.84
C THR A 162 4.63 6.31 16.38
N MET A 163 3.68 5.38 16.53
CA MET A 163 2.37 5.68 17.11
C MET A 163 2.44 6.02 18.60
N GLU A 164 3.40 5.45 19.33
CA GLU A 164 3.66 5.82 20.73
C GLU A 164 4.19 7.26 20.85
N VAL A 165 5.14 7.66 19.99
CA VAL A 165 5.70 9.02 19.99
C VAL A 165 4.72 10.06 19.44
N PHE A 166 3.87 9.67 18.49
CA PHE A 166 2.86 10.52 17.88
C PHE A 166 1.45 9.95 18.11
N PRO A 167 0.86 10.13 19.31
CA PRO A 167 -0.44 9.56 19.65
C PRO A 167 -1.58 9.95 18.70
N GLY A 168 -1.50 11.12 18.06
CA GLY A 168 -2.46 11.57 17.04
C GLY A 168 -2.48 10.73 15.75
N LEU A 169 -1.45 9.88 15.54
CA LEU A 169 -1.41 8.92 14.44
C LEU A 169 -2.06 7.58 14.81
N SER A 170 -2.23 7.29 16.11
CA SER A 170 -2.88 6.07 16.55
C SER A 170 -4.35 6.06 16.11
N PRO A 171 -4.83 4.99 15.45
CA PRO A 171 -6.25 4.87 15.15
C PRO A 171 -7.05 4.84 16.46
N LYS A 172 -8.20 5.51 16.49
CA LYS A 172 -9.08 5.48 17.66
C LYS A 172 -9.53 4.03 17.89
N ARG A 173 -9.08 3.42 18.99
CA ARG A 173 -9.51 2.08 19.39
C ARG A 173 -11.02 2.08 19.54
N LYS A 174 -11.71 1.20 18.81
CA LYS A 174 -13.14 0.97 19.00
C LYS A 174 -13.42 0.04 20.18
N ASP A 175 -12.42 -0.69 20.68
CA ASP A 175 -12.52 -1.56 21.85
C ASP A 175 -11.13 -1.79 22.48
N ASP A 176 -11.06 -1.93 23.80
CA ASP A 176 -9.78 -2.11 24.54
C ASP A 176 -9.28 -3.57 24.56
N THR A 177 -10.04 -4.51 24.00
CA THR A 177 -9.77 -5.96 23.95
C THR A 177 -9.30 -6.45 22.58
N GLU A 178 -8.72 -5.57 21.79
CA GLU A 178 -8.36 -5.90 20.42
C GLU A 178 -7.17 -6.86 20.33
N ASP A 179 -7.35 -7.98 19.62
CA ASP A 179 -6.33 -9.01 19.44
C ASP A 179 -5.11 -8.46 18.70
N HIS A 180 -3.93 -8.55 19.32
CA HIS A 180 -2.66 -8.18 18.71
C HIS A 180 -2.40 -8.86 17.36
N ARG A 181 -2.96 -10.05 17.14
CA ARG A 181 -2.88 -10.75 15.85
C ARG A 181 -3.60 -9.99 14.75
N LEU A 182 -4.82 -9.50 15.03
CA LEU A 182 -5.60 -8.72 14.06
C LEU A 182 -4.88 -7.41 13.70
N LEU A 183 -4.26 -6.75 14.69
CA LEU A 183 -3.46 -5.55 14.45
C LEU A 183 -2.28 -5.83 13.51
N PHE A 184 -1.60 -6.95 13.71
CA PHE A 184 -0.48 -7.36 12.86
C PHE A 184 -0.94 -7.80 11.46
N GLU A 185 -2.10 -8.44 11.33
CA GLU A 185 -2.70 -8.79 10.03
C GLU A 185 -3.10 -7.55 9.23
N ASP A 186 -3.76 -6.57 9.87
CA ASP A 186 -4.10 -5.28 9.26
C ASP A 186 -2.84 -4.54 8.79
N TYR A 187 -1.77 -4.56 9.59
CA TYR A 187 -0.48 -4.00 9.19
C TYR A 187 0.16 -4.78 8.04
N THR A 188 0.11 -6.11 8.07
CA THR A 188 0.64 -6.96 7.00
C THR A 188 -0.05 -6.65 5.68
N TRP A 189 -1.37 -6.48 5.68
CA TRP A 189 -2.14 -6.04 4.51
C TRP A 189 -1.66 -4.70 3.97
N ALA A 190 -1.46 -3.72 4.85
CA ALA A 190 -0.99 -2.40 4.47
C ALA A 190 0.44 -2.44 3.89
N TRP A 191 1.32 -3.21 4.53
CA TRP A 191 2.71 -3.40 4.12
C TRP A 191 2.83 -4.10 2.76
N LEU A 192 2.00 -5.13 2.53
CA LEU A 192 1.96 -5.83 1.24
C LEU A 192 1.43 -4.94 0.12
N ASN A 193 0.42 -4.10 0.39
CA ASN A 193 -0.03 -3.12 -0.58
C ASN A 193 1.07 -2.09 -0.91
N GLY A 194 1.75 -1.55 0.10
CA GLY A 194 2.86 -0.61 -0.09
C GLY A 194 4.02 -1.19 -0.91
N ASN A 195 4.33 -2.48 -0.72
CA ASN A 195 5.40 -3.16 -1.44
C ASN A 195 4.98 -3.64 -2.83
N HIS A 196 3.76 -4.15 -3.02
CA HIS A 196 3.27 -4.55 -4.34
C HIS A 196 3.17 -3.36 -5.31
N MET A 197 2.75 -2.19 -4.84
CA MET A 197 2.64 -0.99 -5.69
C MET A 197 4.00 -0.48 -6.23
N ARG A 198 5.12 -0.81 -5.58
CA ARG A 198 6.46 -0.44 -6.05
C ARG A 198 6.87 -1.22 -7.31
N TRP A 199 6.38 -2.45 -7.48
CA TRP A 199 6.69 -3.25 -8.67
C TRP A 199 6.06 -2.68 -9.95
N CYS A 200 5.03 -1.85 -9.82
CA CYS A 200 4.38 -1.19 -10.96
C CYS A 200 4.98 0.18 -11.33
N THR A 201 5.96 0.70 -10.58
CA THR A 201 6.45 2.09 -10.73
C THR A 201 7.95 2.22 -10.99
N LEU A 202 8.68 1.12 -11.18
CA LEU A 202 10.08 1.20 -11.63
C LEU A 202 10.14 1.23 -13.17
N PRO A 203 10.69 2.29 -13.78
CA PRO A 203 11.09 2.20 -15.18
C PRO A 203 12.26 1.21 -15.28
N SER A 204 12.18 0.33 -16.27
CA SER A 204 13.32 -0.46 -16.76
C SER A 204 14.32 0.47 -17.45
#